data_AF-A0A2T0MQX6-F1
#
_entry.id   AF-A0A2T0MQX6-F1
#
_cell.length_a   1.000
_cell.length_b   1.000
_cell.length_c   1.000
_cell.angle_alpha   90.00
_cell.angle_beta   90.00
_cell.angle_gamma   90.00
#
_symmetry.space_group_name_H-M   'P 1'
#
loop_
_entity.id
_entity.type
_entity.pdbx_description
1 polymer ?
#
loop_
_entity_poly.entity_id
_entity_poly.type
_entity_poly.pdbx_seq_one_letter_code
_entity_poly.pdbx_strand_id
1 'polypeptide(L)'
;MDILGIPIPDAGPVYLTALAVHIPTGLTCVISGAVAALTRKGGAAHRRFGRVYVWGLAVVFGTMTVMSAIRWRENAHLFFIGVVALAAGCAGYLDRRGRLSDRVHITCMGVSYVALLTAFYVDNGPHLPLWDRLPTWAFWLLPSLLGLPVIFRAIRARKPAS
;
A
#
# COMPACT_ATOMS: atom_id res chain seq x y z
N MET A 1 -16.67 -13.97 -22.25
CA MET A 1 -17.76 -14.69 -21.58
C MET A 1 -18.66 -13.63 -20.97
N ASP A 2 -19.87 -13.53 -21.47
CA ASP A 2 -20.81 -12.46 -21.12
C ASP A 2 -21.74 -12.92 -19.99
N ILE A 3 -21.79 -12.14 -18.93
CA ILE A 3 -22.86 -12.24 -17.92
C ILE A 3 -23.40 -10.81 -17.79
N LEU A 4 -24.60 -10.56 -18.34
CA LEU A 4 -25.42 -9.32 -18.21
C LEU A 4 -25.18 -8.14 -19.18
N GLY A 5 -24.63 -8.35 -20.40
CA GLY A 5 -24.71 -7.34 -21.46
C GLY A 5 -23.91 -6.05 -21.21
N ILE A 6 -22.99 -6.08 -20.24
CA ILE A 6 -21.96 -5.06 -20.05
C ILE A 6 -20.74 -5.54 -20.84
N PRO A 7 -20.23 -4.79 -21.84
CA PRO A 7 -18.97 -5.14 -22.48
C PRO A 7 -17.90 -5.03 -21.41
N ILE A 8 -17.47 -6.15 -20.85
CA ILE A 8 -16.26 -6.23 -20.04
C ILE A 8 -15.14 -6.01 -21.05
N PRO A 9 -14.45 -4.85 -21.10
CA PRO A 9 -13.30 -4.72 -21.97
C PRO A 9 -12.33 -5.84 -21.59
N ASP A 10 -11.78 -6.58 -22.55
CA ASP A 10 -11.16 -7.89 -22.38
C ASP A 10 -9.96 -7.92 -21.39
N ALA A 11 -10.25 -7.85 -20.10
CA ALA A 11 -9.34 -8.23 -19.04
C ALA A 11 -9.48 -9.75 -18.91
N GLY A 12 -8.77 -10.50 -19.76
CA GLY A 12 -8.84 -11.96 -19.80
C GLY A 12 -8.63 -12.63 -18.41
N PRO A 13 -8.80 -13.97 -18.30
CA PRO A 13 -8.77 -14.68 -17.03
C PRO A 13 -7.52 -14.37 -16.18
N VAL A 14 -6.38 -14.11 -16.82
CA VAL A 14 -5.12 -13.69 -16.17
C VAL A 14 -5.28 -12.39 -15.38
N TYR A 15 -5.97 -11.37 -15.92
CA TYR A 15 -6.21 -10.11 -15.22
C TYR A 15 -7.09 -10.34 -13.99
N LEU A 16 -8.17 -11.10 -14.14
CA LEU A 16 -9.09 -11.39 -13.04
C LEU A 16 -8.41 -12.19 -11.93
N THR A 17 -7.56 -13.17 -12.28
CA THR A 17 -6.75 -13.90 -11.30
C THR A 17 -5.77 -12.98 -10.60
N ALA A 18 -5.07 -12.12 -11.35
CA ALA A 18 -4.15 -11.13 -10.75
C ALA A 18 -4.89 -10.19 -9.79
N LEU A 19 -6.06 -9.69 -10.17
CA LEU A 19 -6.91 -8.83 -9.35
C LEU A 19 -7.40 -9.54 -8.08
N ALA A 20 -7.87 -10.80 -8.22
CA ALA A 20 -8.33 -11.62 -7.10
C ALA A 20 -7.22 -11.91 -6.07
N VAL A 21 -5.95 -11.94 -6.50
CA VAL A 21 -4.80 -12.02 -5.60
C VAL A 21 -4.43 -10.63 -5.06
N HIS A 22 -4.51 -9.59 -5.90
CA HIS A 22 -4.09 -8.24 -5.58
C HIS A 22 -4.87 -7.64 -4.41
N ILE A 23 -6.21 -7.70 -4.45
CA ILE A 23 -7.10 -7.11 -3.45
C ILE A 23 -6.83 -7.66 -2.03
N PRO A 24 -6.92 -8.98 -1.76
CA PRO A 24 -6.69 -9.50 -0.40
C PRO A 24 -5.26 -9.29 0.07
N THR A 25 -4.28 -9.36 -0.84
CA THR A 25 -2.87 -9.09 -0.52
C THR A 25 -2.66 -7.62 -0.15
N GLY A 26 -3.26 -6.71 -0.89
CA GLY A 26 -3.24 -5.26 -0.62
C GLY A 26 -3.85 -4.94 0.74
N LEU A 27 -5.01 -5.52 1.06
CA LEU A 27 -5.66 -5.35 2.37
C LEU A 27 -4.77 -5.90 3.50
N THR A 28 -4.14 -7.05 3.28
CA THR A 28 -3.17 -7.63 4.22
C THR A 28 -1.97 -6.71 4.44
N CYS A 29 -1.48 -6.04 3.40
CA CYS A 29 -0.40 -5.05 3.51
C CYS A 29 -0.83 -3.83 4.32
N VAL A 30 -2.02 -3.30 4.09
CA VAL A 30 -2.56 -2.16 4.86
C VAL A 30 -2.64 -2.51 6.35
N ILE A 31 -3.26 -3.64 6.68
CA ILE A 31 -3.42 -4.08 8.07
C ILE A 31 -2.05 -4.35 8.71
N SER A 32 -1.19 -5.12 8.05
CA SER A 32 0.13 -5.47 8.61
C SER A 32 1.05 -4.26 8.74
N GLY A 33 1.03 -3.32 7.80
CA GLY A 33 1.78 -2.05 7.88
C GLY A 33 1.32 -1.19 9.05
N ALA A 34 0.00 -1.05 9.24
CA ALA A 34 -0.57 -0.34 10.40
C ALA A 34 -0.18 -1.01 11.73
N VAL A 35 -0.31 -2.33 11.85
CA VAL A 35 0.07 -3.06 13.06
C VAL A 35 1.58 -2.97 13.31
N ALA A 36 2.41 -3.04 12.27
CA ALA A 36 3.86 -2.85 12.40
C ALA A 36 4.21 -1.45 12.91
N ALA A 37 3.49 -0.41 12.46
CA ALA A 37 3.69 0.97 12.90
C ALA A 37 3.23 1.22 14.35
N LEU A 38 2.16 0.54 14.79
CA LEU A 38 1.57 0.70 16.12
C LEU A 38 2.25 -0.15 17.21
N THR A 39 2.98 -1.20 16.82
CA THR A 39 3.68 -2.08 17.77
C THR A 39 5.04 -1.52 18.19
N ARG A 40 5.58 -2.04 19.31
CA ARG A 40 6.89 -1.64 19.83
C ARG A 40 7.99 -1.84 18.77
N LYS A 41 8.62 -0.76 18.34
CA LYS A 41 9.74 -0.78 17.38
C LYS A 41 10.83 -1.75 17.83
N GLY A 42 11.31 -2.59 16.91
CA GLY A 42 12.30 -3.66 17.19
C GLY A 42 11.75 -4.92 17.87
N GLY A 43 10.52 -4.88 18.40
CA GLY A 43 9.86 -6.04 19.02
C GLY A 43 9.55 -7.18 18.04
N ALA A 44 9.23 -8.36 18.56
CA ALA A 44 8.89 -9.53 17.74
C ALA A 44 7.67 -9.28 16.84
N ALA A 45 6.64 -8.61 17.38
CA ALA A 45 5.45 -8.23 16.61
C ALA A 45 5.79 -7.28 15.45
N HIS A 46 6.52 -6.19 15.72
CA HIS A 46 6.97 -5.24 14.69
C HIS A 46 7.74 -5.94 13.56
N ARG A 47 8.67 -6.85 13.91
CA ARG A 47 9.45 -7.62 12.92
C ARG A 47 8.63 -8.63 12.13
N ARG A 48 7.60 -9.24 12.74
CA ARG A 48 6.70 -10.18 12.07
C ARG A 48 5.79 -9.44 11.09
N PHE A 49 5.08 -8.41 11.55
CA PHE A 49 4.18 -7.64 10.71
C PHE A 49 4.91 -6.84 9.62
N GLY A 50 6.09 -6.28 9.92
CA GLY A 50 6.92 -5.63 8.89
C GLY A 50 7.40 -6.59 7.80
N ARG A 51 7.61 -7.87 8.13
CA ARG A 51 7.95 -8.90 7.13
C ARG A 51 6.75 -9.29 6.27
N VAL A 52 5.58 -9.47 6.89
CA VAL A 52 4.32 -9.71 6.16
C VAL A 52 4.04 -8.56 5.19
N TYR A 53 4.20 -7.32 5.66
CA TYR A 53 4.04 -6.12 4.84
C TYR A 53 4.94 -6.12 3.61
N VAL A 54 6.25 -6.34 3.75
CA VAL A 54 7.19 -6.25 2.62
C VAL A 54 6.99 -7.39 1.61
N TRP A 55 6.72 -8.62 2.08
CA TRP A 55 6.42 -9.72 1.16
C TRP A 55 5.09 -9.53 0.44
N GLY A 56 4.07 -9.07 1.17
CA GLY A 56 2.80 -8.71 0.56
C GLY A 56 2.98 -7.60 -0.48
N LEU A 57 3.79 -6.58 -0.19
CA LEU A 57 4.08 -5.49 -1.11
C LEU A 57 4.73 -5.98 -2.41
N ALA A 58 5.61 -6.97 -2.34
CA ALA A 58 6.18 -7.62 -3.53
C ALA A 58 5.11 -8.34 -4.37
N VAL A 59 4.15 -9.02 -3.74
CA VAL A 59 3.03 -9.70 -4.42
C VAL A 59 2.06 -8.67 -5.04
N VAL A 60 1.74 -7.60 -4.32
CA VAL A 60 0.93 -6.47 -4.81
C VAL A 60 1.58 -5.84 -6.04
N PHE A 61 2.90 -5.60 -5.99
CA PHE A 61 3.62 -5.05 -7.14
C PHE A 61 3.66 -6.02 -8.33
N GLY A 62 3.89 -7.32 -8.10
CA GLY A 62 3.88 -8.33 -9.15
C GLY A 62 2.53 -8.44 -9.85
N THR A 63 1.45 -8.49 -9.08
CA THR A 63 0.07 -8.49 -9.64
C THR A 63 -0.25 -7.18 -10.36
N MET A 64 0.19 -6.03 -9.83
CA MET A 64 0.05 -4.73 -10.51
C MET A 64 0.81 -4.68 -11.84
N THR A 65 1.99 -5.30 -11.90
CA THR A 65 2.79 -5.40 -13.13
C THR A 65 2.04 -6.18 -14.19
N VAL A 66 1.44 -7.32 -13.83
CA VAL A 66 0.60 -8.13 -14.74
C VAL A 66 -0.59 -7.33 -15.23
N MET A 67 -1.34 -6.68 -14.33
CA MET A 67 -2.49 -5.86 -14.72
C MET A 67 -2.10 -4.65 -15.59
N SER A 68 -0.94 -4.05 -15.35
CA SER A 68 -0.43 -2.90 -16.13
C SER A 68 0.08 -3.31 -17.50
N ALA A 69 0.67 -4.50 -17.63
CA ALA A 69 1.07 -5.03 -18.93
C ALA A 69 -0.14 -5.27 -19.86
N ILE A 70 -1.29 -5.66 -19.29
CA ILE A 70 -2.54 -5.89 -20.03
C ILE A 70 -3.25 -4.55 -20.34
N ARG A 71 -3.30 -3.64 -19.37
CA ARG A 71 -4.04 -2.37 -19.45
C ARG A 71 -3.15 -1.17 -19.14
N TRP A 72 -2.17 -0.93 -20.00
CA TRP A 72 -1.14 0.07 -19.74
C TRP A 72 -1.71 1.48 -19.59
N ARG A 73 -2.63 1.87 -20.47
CA ARG A 73 -3.16 3.24 -20.52
C ARG A 73 -3.97 3.59 -19.26
N GLU A 74 -4.63 2.60 -18.69
CA GLU A 74 -5.44 2.74 -17.48
C GLU A 74 -4.55 2.67 -16.23
N ASN A 75 -3.54 1.78 -16.21
CA ASN A 75 -2.81 1.41 -15.00
C ASN A 75 -1.41 2.03 -14.85
N ALA A 76 -0.90 2.74 -15.86
CA ALA A 76 0.48 3.27 -15.84
C ALA A 76 0.78 4.12 -14.59
N HIS A 77 -0.15 4.97 -14.16
CA HIS A 77 0.04 5.81 -12.98
C HIS A 77 0.15 4.99 -11.68
N LEU A 78 -0.71 3.98 -11.49
CA LEU A 78 -0.65 3.06 -10.36
C LEU A 78 0.62 2.20 -10.38
N PHE A 79 1.10 1.83 -11.57
CA PHE A 79 2.36 1.10 -11.73
C PHE A 79 3.55 1.91 -11.17
N PHE A 80 3.68 3.19 -11.55
CA PHE A 80 4.76 4.04 -11.04
C PHE A 80 4.66 4.28 -9.53
N ILE A 81 3.45 4.46 -8.99
CA ILE A 81 3.25 4.52 -7.53
C ILE A 81 3.69 3.20 -6.88
N GLY A 82 3.37 2.06 -7.49
CA GLY A 82 3.81 0.73 -7.06
C GLY A 82 5.33 0.56 -7.08
N VAL A 83 6.03 1.08 -8.11
CA VAL A 83 7.50 1.08 -8.17
C VAL A 83 8.09 1.87 -7.01
N VAL A 84 7.57 3.07 -6.76
CA VAL A 84 8.02 3.92 -5.64
C VAL A 84 7.78 3.21 -4.30
N ALA A 85 6.59 2.61 -4.12
CA ALA A 85 6.25 1.88 -2.92
C ALA A 85 7.23 0.72 -2.69
N LEU A 86 7.43 -0.13 -3.69
CA LEU A 86 8.32 -1.29 -3.58
C LEU A 86 9.78 -0.88 -3.34
N ALA A 87 10.28 0.13 -4.07
CA ALA A 87 11.65 0.62 -3.91
C ALA A 87 11.89 1.15 -2.49
N ALA A 88 10.97 1.98 -1.99
CA ALA A 88 11.05 2.51 -0.63
C ALA A 88 10.92 1.39 0.42
N GLY A 89 10.00 0.44 0.23
CA GLY A 89 9.81 -0.69 1.13
C GLY A 89 11.04 -1.59 1.21
N CYS A 90 11.66 -1.89 0.07
CA CYS A 90 12.91 -2.65 0.00
C CYS A 90 14.08 -1.90 0.66
N ALA A 91 14.26 -0.61 0.37
CA ALA A 91 15.31 0.22 0.98
C ALA A 91 15.16 0.24 2.52
N GLY A 92 13.95 0.47 3.00
CA GLY A 92 13.65 0.45 4.43
C GLY A 92 13.87 -0.92 5.06
N TYR A 93 13.43 -2.00 4.41
CA TYR A 93 13.57 -3.36 4.96
C TYR A 93 15.02 -3.84 4.99
N LEU A 94 15.82 -3.52 3.99
CA LEU A 94 17.24 -3.89 3.95
C LEU A 94 18.06 -3.13 4.99
N ASP A 95 17.71 -1.86 5.25
CA ASP A 95 18.36 -1.05 6.27
C ASP A 95 17.99 -1.43 7.72
N ARG A 96 17.11 -2.43 7.93
CA ARG A 96 16.74 -2.93 9.28
C ARG A 96 17.91 -3.45 10.12
N ARG A 97 19.09 -3.62 9.52
CA ARG A 97 20.34 -4.01 10.20
C ARG A 97 21.13 -2.80 10.71
N GLY A 98 20.61 -1.58 10.56
CA GLY A 98 21.23 -0.34 11.02
C GLY A 98 22.48 0.06 10.23
N ARG A 99 22.51 -0.23 8.92
CA ARG A 99 23.69 0.04 8.08
C ARG A 99 23.78 1.50 7.64
N LEU A 100 22.64 2.17 7.45
CA LEU A 100 22.54 3.54 6.98
C LEU A 100 22.02 4.46 8.11
N SER A 101 20.82 4.20 8.67
CA SER A 101 20.33 4.87 9.90
C SER A 101 18.90 4.41 10.25
N ASP A 102 18.54 4.36 11.53
CA ASP A 102 17.14 4.23 11.96
C ASP A 102 16.20 5.26 11.30
N ARG A 103 16.71 6.46 10.98
CA ARG A 103 15.94 7.49 10.28
C ARG A 103 15.60 7.08 8.85
N VAL A 104 16.55 6.48 8.14
CA VAL A 104 16.37 6.00 6.77
C VAL A 104 15.36 4.86 6.75
N HIS A 105 15.50 3.88 7.64
CA HIS A 105 14.51 2.82 7.82
C HIS A 105 13.08 3.37 8.01
N ILE A 106 12.90 4.29 8.96
CA ILE A 106 11.57 4.85 9.27
C ILE A 106 11.01 5.62 8.06
N THR A 107 11.82 6.49 7.44
CA THR A 107 11.39 7.29 6.29
C THR A 107 11.02 6.41 5.11
N CYS A 108 11.88 5.46 4.74
CA CYS A 108 11.64 4.56 3.61
C CYS A 108 10.42 3.66 3.83
N MET A 109 10.26 3.08 5.02
CA MET A 109 9.06 2.29 5.35
C MET A 109 7.79 3.16 5.37
N GLY A 110 7.88 4.41 5.84
CA GLY A 110 6.77 5.35 5.84
C GLY A 110 6.34 5.76 4.43
N VAL A 111 7.30 6.14 3.56
CA VAL A 111 7.06 6.48 2.15
C VAL A 111 6.41 5.31 1.41
N SER A 112 6.93 4.10 1.62
CA SER A 112 6.36 2.87 1.07
C SER A 112 4.89 2.68 1.46
N TYR A 113 4.57 2.90 2.74
CA TYR A 113 3.22 2.72 3.26
C TYR A 113 2.25 3.80 2.74
N VAL A 114 2.69 5.05 2.66
CA VAL A 114 1.88 6.15 2.10
C VAL A 114 1.59 5.89 0.62
N ALA A 115 2.60 5.51 -0.18
CA ALA A 115 2.42 5.20 -1.60
C ALA A 115 1.43 4.04 -1.82
N LEU A 116 1.51 2.97 -1.01
CA LEU A 116 0.55 1.86 -1.04
C LEU A 116 -0.88 2.36 -0.78
N LEU A 117 -1.09 3.16 0.27
CA LEU A 117 -2.40 3.71 0.57
C LEU A 117 -2.92 4.61 -0.55
N THR A 118 -2.09 5.49 -1.09
CA THR A 118 -2.46 6.34 -2.22
C THR A 118 -2.91 5.50 -3.43
N ALA A 119 -2.15 4.47 -3.80
CA ALA A 119 -2.55 3.58 -4.89
C ALA A 119 -3.90 2.90 -4.63
N PHE A 120 -4.09 2.35 -3.42
CA PHE A 120 -5.35 1.71 -3.03
C PHE A 120 -6.54 2.68 -3.13
N TYR A 121 -6.39 3.89 -2.60
CA TYR A 121 -7.47 4.88 -2.60
C TYR A 121 -7.78 5.46 -3.98
N VAL A 122 -6.76 5.69 -4.82
CA VAL A 122 -6.96 6.18 -6.19
C VAL A 122 -7.69 5.13 -7.03
N ASP A 123 -7.38 3.85 -6.86
CA ASP A 123 -7.97 2.75 -7.61
C ASP A 123 -9.37 2.34 -7.12
N ASN A 124 -9.60 2.35 -5.80
CA ASN A 124 -10.84 1.83 -5.19
C ASN A 124 -11.84 2.91 -4.77
N GLY A 125 -11.41 4.17 -4.67
CA GLY A 125 -12.22 5.26 -4.15
C GLY A 125 -13.59 5.44 -4.83
N PRO A 126 -13.68 5.37 -6.17
CA PRO A 126 -14.96 5.50 -6.89
C PRO A 126 -15.96 4.34 -6.72
N HIS A 127 -15.57 3.22 -6.09
CA HIS A 127 -16.40 2.01 -5.99
C HIS A 127 -16.91 1.73 -4.56
N LEU A 128 -16.63 2.61 -3.59
CA LEU A 128 -17.07 2.44 -2.21
C LEU A 128 -18.44 3.11 -1.97
N PRO A 129 -19.39 2.44 -1.28
CA PRO A 129 -20.80 2.86 -1.19
C PRO A 129 -21.05 4.19 -0.45
N LEU A 130 -20.01 4.80 0.15
CA LEU A 130 -20.08 6.10 0.80
C LEU A 130 -19.48 7.24 -0.05
N TRP A 131 -18.82 6.93 -1.16
CA TRP A 131 -17.82 7.80 -1.80
C TRP A 131 -18.21 8.29 -3.21
N ASP A 132 -19.35 7.86 -3.75
CA ASP A 132 -19.91 8.29 -5.05
C ASP A 132 -20.18 9.80 -5.18
N ARG A 133 -20.01 10.57 -4.09
CA ARG A 133 -20.26 12.03 -4.04
C ARG A 133 -19.02 12.88 -3.80
N LEU A 134 -17.84 12.27 -3.68
CA LEU A 134 -16.61 12.99 -3.35
C LEU A 134 -15.80 13.34 -4.62
N PRO A 135 -15.27 14.58 -4.72
CA PRO A 135 -14.46 15.00 -5.87
C PRO A 135 -13.11 14.28 -5.91
N THR A 136 -12.52 14.12 -7.10
CA THR A 136 -11.34 13.27 -7.36
C THR A 136 -10.13 13.56 -6.47
N TRP A 137 -9.96 14.79 -6.00
CA TRP A 137 -8.87 15.17 -5.10
C TRP A 137 -9.03 14.59 -3.68
N ALA A 138 -10.26 14.27 -3.24
CA ALA A 138 -10.51 13.71 -1.91
C ALA A 138 -9.87 12.31 -1.75
N PHE A 139 -9.75 11.56 -2.85
CA PHE A 139 -9.07 10.26 -2.90
C PHE A 139 -7.56 10.36 -2.63
N TRP A 140 -6.97 11.54 -2.85
CA TRP A 140 -5.55 11.80 -2.59
C TRP A 140 -5.28 12.28 -1.16
N LEU A 141 -6.26 12.92 -0.51
CA LEU A 141 -6.10 13.56 0.81
C LEU A 141 -6.61 12.72 1.99
N LEU A 142 -7.62 11.87 1.81
CA LEU A 142 -8.16 10.98 2.85
C LEU A 142 -7.14 9.98 3.45
N PRO A 143 -6.28 9.30 2.66
CA PRO A 143 -5.23 8.47 3.24
C PRO A 143 -4.32 9.24 4.20
N SER A 144 -3.97 10.47 3.83
CA SER A 144 -3.19 11.36 4.68
C SER A 144 -3.97 11.75 5.93
N LEU A 145 -5.27 12.01 5.82
CA LEU A 145 -6.13 12.37 6.95
C LEU A 145 -6.34 11.23 7.96
N LEU A 146 -6.29 9.97 7.53
CA LEU A 146 -6.34 8.79 8.41
C LEU A 146 -4.95 8.38 8.92
N GLY A 147 -3.91 8.51 8.10
CA GLY A 147 -2.53 8.22 8.48
C GLY A 147 -1.94 9.23 9.46
N LEU A 148 -2.26 10.52 9.30
CA LEU A 148 -1.71 11.61 10.13
C LEU A 148 -2.08 11.51 11.62
N PRO A 149 -3.31 11.21 12.03
CA PRO A 149 -3.67 11.02 13.44
C PRO A 149 -2.94 9.83 14.07
N VAL A 150 -2.75 8.75 13.31
CA VAL A 150 -2.03 7.55 13.77
C VAL A 150 -0.55 7.85 13.95
N ILE A 151 0.07 8.56 12.99
CA ILE A 151 1.46 9.02 13.07
C ILE A 151 1.63 10.02 14.22
N PHE A 152 0.72 10.99 14.35
CA PHE A 152 0.75 12.01 15.39
C PHE A 152 0.59 11.40 16.80
N ARG A 153 -0.30 10.42 16.95
CA ARG A 153 -0.47 9.67 18.20
C ARG A 153 0.77 8.81 18.50
N ALA A 154 1.39 8.21 17.48
CA ALA A 154 2.65 7.47 17.66
C ALA A 154 3.84 8.37 18.03
N ILE A 155 3.87 9.62 17.54
CA ILE A 155 4.85 10.63 17.94
C ILE A 155 4.60 11.08 19.39
N ARG A 156 3.35 11.41 19.76
CA ARG A 156 2.99 11.79 21.13
C ARG A 156 3.16 10.68 22.16
N ALA A 157 3.05 9.42 21.76
CA ALA A 157 3.27 8.27 22.63
C ALA A 157 4.76 8.01 22.94
N ARG A 158 5.70 8.71 22.29
CA ARG A 158 7.10 8.71 22.73
C ARG A 158 7.21 9.55 24.00
N LYS A 159 7.46 8.88 25.12
CA LYS A 159 8.03 9.55 26.30
C LYS A 159 9.45 10.00 25.94
N PRO A 160 9.86 11.26 26.23
CA PRO A 160 11.26 11.63 26.14
C PRO A 160 12.05 10.72 27.09
N ALA A 161 13.21 10.23 26.63
CA ALA A 161 14.11 9.46 27.48
C ALA A 161 14.60 10.39 28.60
N SER A 162 14.19 10.11 29.84
CA SER A 162 14.77 10.64 31.06
C SER A 162 16.01 9.85 31.42
#